data_AF-A0A2N2ZU70-F1
#
_entry.id   AF-A0A2N2ZU70-F1
#
_cell.length_a   1.000
_cell.length_b   1.000
_cell.length_c   1.000
_cell.angle_alpha   90.00
_cell.angle_beta   90.00
_cell.angle_gamma   90.00
#
_symmetry.space_group_name_H-M   'P 1'
#
loop_
_entity.id
_entity.type
_entity.pdbx_description
1 polymer ?
#
loop_
_entity_poly.entity_id
_entity_poly.type
_entity_poly.pdbx_seq_one_letter_code
_entity_poly.pdbx_strand_id
1 'polypeptide(L)'
;MKSFKIIMSVLALAVVMASCTKEQQNDSSQPVDKGITKATVNGLNYVKLFAGQTIYVGTASFEEKTIDGVRYLEVCYEIEEPWLMTQFHFDIKDIPVNKQGSPMIGNFDHSASFNPGVEEHCFMINLDEEGLECDGTYEAAAHAVVVKDDGNGGVISQTAWGEGDLFRGKGSWAMKFNITMDDCLPPPDNFCYQKETAFGGESAGSGNAWWFYFDPNLGTPQSIFAGQTIYVGSIAYNGSEFTISLVDGWELTSSPESVKAQGYNTLPTRRPVAGLFTLYKGTDLTFPASGFSYYVIHLDVQKSIPCL
;
A
#
# COMPACT_ATOMS: atom_id res chain seq x y z
N MET A 1 -74.50 18.93 -38.64
CA MET A 1 -73.58 19.82 -39.37
C MET A 1 -72.50 20.29 -38.42
N LYS A 2 -71.24 20.03 -38.79
CA LYS A 2 -69.99 20.65 -38.33
C LYS A 2 -69.61 20.49 -36.85
N SER A 3 -68.63 19.60 -36.68
CA SER A 3 -67.67 19.51 -35.58
C SER A 3 -67.06 20.86 -35.21
N PHE A 4 -66.93 21.13 -33.91
CA PHE A 4 -66.10 22.22 -33.41
C PHE A 4 -65.01 21.67 -32.49
N LYS A 5 -63.79 22.13 -32.77
CA LYS A 5 -62.52 21.54 -32.39
C LYS A 5 -62.06 22.00 -31.01
N ILE A 6 -61.35 21.10 -30.35
CA ILE A 6 -60.47 21.27 -29.20
C ILE A 6 -59.42 22.35 -29.51
N ILE A 7 -59.24 23.32 -28.60
CA ILE A 7 -57.98 24.06 -28.43
C ILE A 7 -57.65 24.02 -26.94
N MET A 8 -56.73 23.12 -26.60
CA MET A 8 -56.13 22.94 -25.29
C MET A 8 -54.91 23.86 -25.24
N SER A 9 -54.96 24.91 -24.42
CA SER A 9 -53.83 25.83 -24.22
C SER A 9 -52.71 25.15 -23.47
N VAL A 10 -51.56 25.11 -24.13
CA VAL A 10 -50.25 24.67 -23.65
C VAL A 10 -49.70 25.72 -22.68
N LEU A 11 -49.51 25.35 -21.41
CA LEU A 11 -48.66 26.10 -20.48
C LEU A 11 -47.36 25.31 -20.32
N ALA A 12 -46.32 25.76 -21.04
CA ALA A 12 -44.98 25.22 -20.96
C ALA A 12 -44.34 25.68 -19.64
N LEU A 13 -44.20 24.77 -18.69
CA LEU A 13 -43.41 24.98 -17.48
C LEU A 13 -41.95 24.62 -17.81
N ALA A 14 -41.10 25.64 -17.89
CA ALA A 14 -39.67 25.50 -18.12
C ALA A 14 -39.02 24.82 -16.89
N VAL A 15 -38.65 23.55 -17.05
CA VAL A 15 -37.78 22.85 -16.11
C VAL A 15 -36.35 23.31 -16.39
N VAL A 16 -35.77 24.08 -15.47
CA VAL A 16 -34.35 24.40 -15.48
C VAL A 16 -33.60 23.12 -15.10
N MET A 17 -33.13 22.39 -16.09
CA MET A 17 -32.19 21.29 -15.90
C MET A 17 -30.85 21.90 -15.45
N ALA A 18 -30.53 21.76 -14.17
CA ALA A 18 -29.17 21.96 -13.68
C ALA A 18 -28.28 20.88 -14.30
N SER A 19 -27.63 21.25 -15.41
CA SER A 19 -26.60 20.46 -16.06
C SER A 19 -25.36 20.48 -15.15
N CYS A 20 -25.18 19.40 -14.39
CA CYS A 20 -23.86 19.05 -13.86
C CYS A 20 -23.04 18.55 -15.05
N THR A 21 -22.27 19.46 -15.66
CA THR A 21 -21.13 19.08 -16.48
C THR A 21 -20.16 18.32 -15.57
N LYS A 22 -20.10 16.99 -15.69
CA LYS A 22 -18.95 16.24 -15.18
C LYS A 22 -17.78 16.60 -16.09
N GLU A 23 -16.94 17.49 -15.59
CA GLU A 23 -15.64 17.78 -16.17
C GLU A 23 -14.82 16.48 -16.16
N GLN A 24 -14.46 16.03 -17.36
CA GLN A 24 -13.51 14.93 -17.53
C GLN A 24 -12.14 15.47 -17.15
N GLN A 25 -11.66 15.11 -15.97
CA GLN A 25 -10.25 15.24 -15.66
C GLN A 25 -9.54 14.03 -16.26
N ASN A 26 -9.13 14.17 -17.52
CA ASN A 26 -8.06 13.40 -18.09
C ASN A 26 -6.76 14.01 -17.58
N ASP A 27 -6.31 13.59 -16.41
CA ASP A 27 -4.97 13.89 -15.92
C ASP A 27 -4.16 12.60 -15.88
N SER A 28 -3.52 12.35 -17.02
CA SER A 28 -2.40 11.44 -17.13
C SER A 28 -1.16 12.09 -16.50
N SER A 29 -1.05 11.98 -15.19
CA SER A 29 0.24 11.80 -14.52
C SER A 29 -0.02 11.02 -13.24
N GLN A 30 0.02 9.69 -13.36
CA GLN A 30 0.25 8.82 -12.22
C GLN A 30 1.48 9.38 -11.49
N PRO A 31 1.45 9.62 -10.17
CA PRO A 31 2.67 9.86 -9.44
C PRO A 31 3.51 8.61 -9.63
N VAL A 32 4.65 8.76 -10.33
CA VAL A 32 5.65 7.71 -10.39
C VAL A 32 6.14 7.54 -8.97
N ASP A 33 5.66 6.49 -8.33
CA ASP A 33 5.97 6.07 -6.97
C ASP A 33 7.42 5.57 -6.94
N LYS A 34 8.36 6.52 -6.90
CA LYS A 34 9.81 6.28 -6.96
C LYS A 34 10.35 6.02 -5.55
N GLY A 35 9.86 4.96 -4.93
CA GLY A 35 10.26 4.53 -3.59
C GLY A 35 10.09 3.05 -3.28
N ILE A 36 9.45 2.27 -4.15
CA ILE A 36 9.36 0.82 -4.02
C ILE A 36 9.76 0.24 -5.38
N THR A 37 10.96 -0.32 -5.46
CA THR A 37 11.35 -1.18 -6.58
C THR A 37 10.41 -2.38 -6.57
N LYS A 38 9.56 -2.52 -7.59
CA LYS A 38 8.58 -3.62 -7.64
C LYS A 38 8.85 -4.48 -8.85
N ALA A 39 9.04 -5.78 -8.62
CA ALA A 39 8.96 -6.73 -9.70
C ALA A 39 7.56 -6.65 -10.34
N THR A 40 7.50 -6.51 -11.66
CA THR A 40 6.24 -6.29 -12.38
C THR A 40 5.89 -7.38 -13.37
N VAL A 41 4.60 -7.68 -13.46
CA VAL A 41 3.96 -8.51 -14.47
C VAL A 41 2.99 -7.60 -15.23
N ASN A 42 3.31 -7.28 -16.48
CA ASN A 42 2.52 -6.34 -17.31
C ASN A 42 2.24 -4.98 -16.62
N GLY A 43 3.20 -4.48 -15.84
CA GLY A 43 3.08 -3.21 -15.11
C GLY A 43 2.29 -3.27 -13.80
N LEU A 44 1.85 -4.46 -13.38
CA LEU A 44 1.28 -4.72 -12.05
C LEU A 44 2.28 -5.49 -11.20
N ASN A 45 2.17 -5.43 -9.88
CA ASN A 45 3.00 -6.22 -8.97
C ASN A 45 2.30 -7.51 -8.51
N TYR A 46 1.34 -8.01 -9.27
CA TYR A 46 0.61 -9.24 -8.95
C TYR A 46 0.03 -9.89 -10.21
N VAL A 47 -0.34 -11.16 -10.07
CA VAL A 47 -1.21 -11.88 -11.00
C VAL A 47 -2.45 -12.37 -10.29
N LYS A 48 -3.58 -12.43 -11.01
CA LYS A 48 -4.80 -13.03 -10.49
C LYS A 48 -4.68 -14.55 -10.53
N LEU A 49 -5.22 -15.22 -9.52
CA LEU A 49 -5.31 -16.68 -9.48
C LEU A 49 -6.70 -17.12 -9.98
N PHE A 50 -6.71 -17.93 -11.04
CA PHE A 50 -7.95 -18.50 -11.60
C PHE A 50 -8.01 -20.00 -11.34
N ALA A 51 -8.95 -20.41 -10.49
CA ALA A 51 -9.33 -21.80 -10.27
C ALA A 51 -10.30 -22.31 -11.34
N GLY A 52 -10.18 -23.59 -11.71
CA GLY A 52 -11.10 -24.20 -12.68
C GLY A 52 -11.19 -23.42 -14.00
N GLN A 53 -10.08 -22.82 -14.43
CA GLN A 53 -9.91 -21.97 -15.64
C GLN A 53 -10.56 -20.58 -15.62
N THR A 54 -11.62 -20.34 -14.84
CA THR A 54 -12.36 -19.06 -14.94
C THR A 54 -12.78 -18.48 -13.59
N ILE A 55 -12.61 -19.20 -12.49
CA ILE A 55 -13.07 -18.76 -11.17
C ILE A 55 -11.93 -18.00 -10.52
N TYR A 56 -12.06 -16.69 -10.38
CA TYR A 56 -11.10 -15.91 -9.60
C TYR A 56 -11.16 -16.34 -8.13
N VAL A 57 -9.99 -16.57 -7.51
CA VAL A 57 -9.87 -17.05 -6.12
C VAL A 57 -8.89 -16.25 -5.27
N GLY A 58 -8.26 -15.22 -5.84
CA GLY A 58 -7.25 -14.42 -5.13
C GLY A 58 -6.10 -13.98 -6.03
N THR A 59 -4.96 -13.64 -5.45
CA THR A 59 -3.79 -13.13 -6.17
C THR A 59 -2.48 -13.76 -5.68
N ALA A 60 -1.46 -13.69 -6.53
CA ALA A 60 -0.07 -13.84 -6.13
C ALA A 60 0.64 -12.50 -6.40
N SER A 61 1.17 -11.86 -5.37
CA SER A 61 1.85 -10.56 -5.43
C SER A 61 3.37 -10.71 -5.29
N PHE A 62 4.08 -9.70 -5.78
CA PHE A 62 5.52 -9.68 -5.96
C PHE A 62 6.07 -8.35 -5.44
N GLU A 63 7.02 -8.41 -4.49
CA GLU A 63 7.66 -7.22 -3.95
C GLU A 63 9.17 -7.47 -3.82
N GLU A 64 10.00 -6.58 -4.35
CA GLU A 64 11.43 -6.66 -4.10
C GLU A 64 11.76 -6.02 -2.76
N LYS A 65 12.58 -6.71 -1.96
CA LYS A 65 13.02 -6.28 -0.64
C LYS A 65 14.54 -6.31 -0.55
N THR A 66 15.12 -5.36 0.15
CA THR A 66 16.53 -5.40 0.53
C THR A 66 16.63 -5.56 2.04
N ILE A 67 17.24 -6.66 2.49
CA ILE A 67 17.45 -6.97 3.90
C ILE A 67 18.95 -7.19 4.10
N ASP A 68 19.56 -6.39 4.97
CA ASP A 68 21.00 -6.42 5.26
C ASP A 68 21.90 -6.37 4.01
N GLY A 69 21.46 -5.65 2.97
CA GLY A 69 22.18 -5.50 1.70
C GLY A 69 22.03 -6.67 0.73
N VAL A 70 21.20 -7.67 1.05
CA VAL A 70 20.84 -8.78 0.15
C VAL A 70 19.46 -8.53 -0.44
N ARG A 71 19.29 -8.81 -1.74
CA ARG A 71 18.04 -8.59 -2.45
C ARG A 71 17.17 -9.85 -2.46
N TYR A 72 15.90 -9.66 -2.20
CA TYR A 72 14.90 -10.71 -2.17
C TYR A 72 13.69 -10.34 -3.02
N LEU A 73 13.06 -11.33 -3.63
CA LEU A 73 11.69 -11.24 -4.08
C LEU A 73 10.79 -11.88 -3.03
N GLU A 74 9.96 -11.08 -2.37
CA GLU A 74 8.84 -11.61 -1.61
C GLU A 74 7.70 -11.96 -2.56
N VAL A 75 7.18 -13.17 -2.40
CA VAL A 75 6.02 -13.68 -3.13
C VAL A 75 4.95 -14.02 -2.12
N CYS A 76 3.79 -13.36 -2.23
CA CYS A 76 2.66 -13.58 -1.33
C CYS A 76 1.45 -14.09 -2.11
N TYR A 77 0.88 -15.20 -1.64
CA TYR A 77 -0.40 -15.71 -2.10
C TYR A 77 -1.48 -15.23 -1.15
N GLU A 78 -2.49 -14.55 -1.68
CA GLU A 78 -3.67 -14.10 -0.94
C GLU A 78 -4.92 -14.70 -1.59
N ILE A 79 -5.69 -15.47 -0.83
CA ILE A 79 -6.86 -16.23 -1.29
C ILE A 79 -8.10 -15.62 -0.70
N GLU A 80 -9.08 -15.37 -1.56
CA GLU A 80 -10.34 -14.76 -1.15
C GLU A 80 -11.35 -15.81 -0.68
N GLU A 81 -12.12 -15.44 0.34
CA GLU A 81 -13.28 -16.21 0.77
C GLU A 81 -14.22 -16.51 -0.43
N PRO A 82 -14.83 -17.70 -0.48
CA PRO A 82 -14.84 -18.74 0.55
C PRO A 82 -13.72 -19.79 0.39
N TRP A 83 -12.68 -19.51 -0.39
CA TRP A 83 -11.61 -20.46 -0.66
C TRP A 83 -10.51 -20.40 0.40
N LEU A 84 -9.85 -21.54 0.62
CA LEU A 84 -8.63 -21.67 1.41
C LEU A 84 -7.59 -22.39 0.58
N MET A 85 -6.33 -21.97 0.65
CA MET A 85 -5.22 -22.66 0.02
C MET A 85 -4.68 -23.79 0.89
N THR A 86 -4.54 -24.96 0.29
CA THR A 86 -3.99 -26.17 0.94
C THR A 86 -2.61 -26.51 0.42
N GLN A 87 -2.23 -26.00 -0.76
CA GLN A 87 -0.89 -26.14 -1.32
C GLN A 87 -0.58 -24.95 -2.22
N PHE A 88 0.68 -24.55 -2.28
CA PHE A 88 1.18 -23.65 -3.32
C PHE A 88 2.44 -24.23 -3.94
N HIS A 89 2.67 -23.84 -5.20
CA HIS A 89 3.88 -24.12 -5.95
C HIS A 89 4.24 -22.88 -6.77
N PHE A 90 5.49 -22.44 -6.66
CA PHE A 90 6.03 -21.32 -7.39
C PHE A 90 7.41 -21.66 -7.97
N ASP A 91 7.64 -21.20 -9.18
CA ASP A 91 8.91 -21.36 -9.88
C ASP A 91 9.15 -20.14 -10.78
N ILE A 92 10.41 -19.80 -10.98
CA ILE A 92 10.87 -18.65 -11.74
C ILE A 92 12.16 -19.03 -12.48
N LYS A 93 12.33 -18.50 -13.69
CA LYS A 93 13.50 -18.67 -14.58
C LYS A 93 13.66 -20.08 -15.17
N ASP A 94 13.68 -21.14 -14.36
CA ASP A 94 14.02 -22.51 -14.79
C ASP A 94 12.86 -23.52 -14.59
N ILE A 95 11.64 -23.11 -14.97
CA ILE A 95 10.42 -23.88 -14.70
C ILE A 95 10.48 -25.30 -15.31
N PRO A 96 10.40 -26.37 -14.50
CA PRO A 96 10.54 -27.72 -14.99
C PRO A 96 9.34 -28.14 -15.83
N VAL A 97 9.57 -28.50 -17.10
CA VAL A 97 8.53 -28.98 -18.02
C VAL A 97 8.81 -30.39 -18.53
N ASN A 98 7.76 -31.19 -18.71
CA ASN A 98 7.87 -32.51 -19.31
C ASN A 98 8.21 -32.40 -20.81
N LYS A 99 8.47 -33.55 -21.47
CA LYS A 99 8.80 -33.60 -22.90
C LYS A 99 7.75 -32.95 -23.81
N GLN A 100 6.52 -32.81 -23.36
CA GLN A 100 5.41 -32.22 -24.10
C GLN A 100 5.13 -30.76 -23.68
N GLY A 101 6.00 -30.14 -22.88
CA GLY A 101 5.92 -28.73 -22.49
C GLY A 101 4.89 -28.41 -21.40
N SER A 102 4.40 -29.39 -20.64
CA SER A 102 3.58 -29.09 -19.45
C SER A 102 4.45 -28.99 -18.20
N PRO A 103 4.14 -28.06 -17.27
CA PRO A 103 4.91 -27.91 -16.05
C PRO A 103 4.80 -29.15 -15.17
N MET A 104 5.90 -29.49 -14.52
CA MET A 104 6.01 -30.55 -13.53
C MET A 104 5.89 -29.91 -12.15
N ILE A 105 4.66 -29.58 -11.74
CA ILE A 105 4.33 -28.82 -10.52
C ILE A 105 5.02 -29.34 -9.27
N GLY A 106 5.11 -30.67 -9.11
CA GLY A 106 5.77 -31.31 -7.96
C GLY A 106 7.30 -31.13 -7.91
N ASN A 107 7.90 -30.53 -8.94
CA ASN A 107 9.32 -30.23 -9.02
C ASN A 107 9.61 -28.71 -8.93
N PHE A 108 8.59 -27.88 -8.64
CA PHE A 108 8.80 -26.45 -8.50
C PHE A 108 9.65 -26.15 -7.26
N ASP A 109 10.58 -25.21 -7.39
CA ASP A 109 11.59 -24.93 -6.36
C ASP A 109 10.99 -24.42 -5.05
N HIS A 110 9.89 -23.67 -5.11
CA HIS A 110 9.19 -23.18 -3.93
C HIS A 110 7.82 -23.83 -3.80
N SER A 111 7.56 -24.53 -2.70
CA SER A 111 6.26 -25.11 -2.43
C SER A 111 6.03 -25.37 -0.94
N ALA A 112 4.76 -25.40 -0.54
CA ALA A 112 4.35 -25.86 0.78
C ALA A 112 2.95 -26.49 0.74
N SER A 113 2.60 -27.16 1.83
CA SER A 113 1.28 -27.73 2.06
C SER A 113 0.75 -27.32 3.43
N PHE A 114 -0.56 -27.10 3.51
CA PHE A 114 -1.25 -26.59 4.69
C PHE A 114 -2.43 -27.48 5.06
N ASN A 115 -2.53 -27.81 6.34
CA ASN A 115 -3.68 -28.49 6.94
C ASN A 115 -3.85 -28.02 8.39
N PRO A 116 -4.88 -27.20 8.70
CA PRO A 116 -5.94 -26.72 7.81
C PRO A 116 -5.43 -25.78 6.70
N GLY A 117 -6.25 -25.54 5.68
CA GLY A 117 -5.95 -24.55 4.63
C GLY A 117 -5.86 -23.13 5.18
N VAL A 118 -5.13 -22.26 4.47
CA VAL A 118 -4.85 -20.87 4.87
C VAL A 118 -5.33 -19.88 3.81
N GLU A 119 -5.59 -18.64 4.21
CA GLU A 119 -5.96 -17.54 3.31
C GLU A 119 -4.73 -16.85 2.72
N GLU A 120 -3.60 -16.88 3.44
CA GLU A 120 -2.40 -16.16 3.05
C GLU A 120 -1.15 -17.02 3.28
N HIS A 121 -0.17 -16.88 2.38
CA HIS A 121 1.19 -17.33 2.63
C HIS A 121 2.23 -16.54 1.82
N CYS A 122 3.29 -16.09 2.47
CA CYS A 122 4.42 -15.40 1.85
C CYS A 122 5.72 -16.18 2.04
N PHE A 123 6.62 -16.06 1.06
CA PHE A 123 8.00 -16.55 1.14
C PHE A 123 8.95 -15.62 0.37
N MET A 124 10.24 -15.71 0.69
CA MET A 124 11.28 -14.90 0.05
C MET A 124 12.20 -15.76 -0.81
N ILE A 125 12.54 -15.23 -1.98
CA ILE A 125 13.51 -15.79 -2.91
C ILE A 125 14.73 -14.89 -2.93
N ASN A 126 15.93 -15.42 -2.70
CA ASN A 126 17.15 -14.63 -2.79
C ASN A 126 17.50 -14.38 -4.27
N LEU A 127 17.39 -13.14 -4.72
CA LEU A 127 17.57 -12.79 -6.13
C LEU A 127 19.00 -13.06 -6.62
N ASP A 128 20.00 -12.81 -5.77
CA ASP A 128 21.40 -12.97 -6.13
C ASP A 128 21.79 -14.45 -6.23
N GLU A 129 21.27 -15.30 -5.34
CA GLU A 129 21.50 -16.75 -5.37
C GLU A 129 20.82 -17.43 -6.56
N GLU A 130 19.61 -16.99 -6.90
CA GLU A 130 18.89 -17.47 -8.09
C GLU A 130 19.45 -16.91 -9.41
N GLY A 131 20.40 -15.97 -9.34
CA GLY A 131 20.96 -15.28 -10.50
C GLY A 131 19.90 -14.53 -11.29
N LEU A 132 19.03 -13.82 -10.57
CA LEU A 132 18.01 -12.91 -11.08
C LEU A 132 18.59 -11.49 -11.03
N GLU A 133 18.90 -10.98 -12.21
CA GLU A 133 19.54 -9.69 -12.45
C GLU A 133 18.51 -8.56 -12.52
N CYS A 134 18.98 -7.35 -12.25
CA CYS A 134 18.24 -6.10 -12.45
C CYS A 134 17.77 -5.95 -13.90
N ASP A 135 16.59 -5.32 -14.09
CA ASP A 135 15.96 -5.16 -15.41
C ASP A 135 15.70 -6.50 -16.14
N GLY A 136 15.91 -7.64 -15.47
CA GLY A 136 15.79 -8.96 -16.03
C GLY A 136 14.32 -9.36 -16.13
N THR A 137 13.91 -9.87 -17.29
CA THR A 137 12.60 -10.50 -17.46
C THR A 137 12.74 -12.02 -17.40
N TYR A 138 12.01 -12.63 -16.48
CA TYR A 138 12.02 -14.06 -16.21
C TYR A 138 10.64 -14.66 -16.39
N GLU A 139 10.58 -15.88 -16.90
CA GLU A 139 9.35 -16.66 -16.95
C GLU A 139 9.08 -17.22 -15.55
N ALA A 140 7.85 -17.07 -15.05
CA ALA A 140 7.42 -17.55 -13.75
C ALA A 140 6.07 -18.26 -13.83
N ALA A 141 5.79 -19.09 -12.83
CA ALA A 141 4.53 -19.80 -12.69
C ALA A 141 4.09 -19.86 -11.23
N ALA A 142 2.86 -19.41 -10.99
CA ALA A 142 2.19 -19.48 -9.70
C ALA A 142 1.04 -20.47 -9.77
N HIS A 143 1.05 -21.48 -8.89
CA HIS A 143 0.01 -22.51 -8.82
C HIS A 143 -0.43 -22.73 -7.38
N ALA A 144 -1.74 -22.89 -7.17
CA ALA A 144 -2.32 -23.18 -5.86
C ALA A 144 -3.36 -24.30 -5.94
N VAL A 145 -3.47 -25.09 -4.87
CA VAL A 145 -4.60 -26.00 -4.64
C VAL A 145 -5.51 -25.36 -3.61
N VAL A 146 -6.71 -24.99 -4.04
CA VAL A 146 -7.70 -24.30 -3.20
C VAL A 146 -8.88 -25.21 -2.88
N VAL A 147 -9.45 -25.02 -1.70
CA VAL A 147 -10.60 -25.77 -1.21
C VAL A 147 -11.65 -24.84 -0.63
N LYS A 148 -12.92 -25.24 -0.67
CA LYS A 148 -14.00 -24.58 0.07
C LYS A 148 -15.04 -25.59 0.52
N ASP A 149 -15.81 -25.23 1.54
CA ASP A 149 -16.98 -26.03 1.96
C ASP A 149 -18.04 -26.04 0.84
N ASP A 150 -18.70 -27.18 0.63
CA ASP A 150 -19.78 -27.34 -0.34
C ASP A 150 -21.17 -26.98 0.20
N GLY A 151 -21.26 -26.58 1.47
CA GLY A 151 -22.47 -26.23 2.20
C GLY A 151 -23.21 -27.44 2.80
N ASN A 152 -22.74 -28.67 2.54
CA ASN A 152 -23.34 -29.92 3.00
C ASN A 152 -22.36 -30.80 3.81
N GLY A 153 -21.27 -30.21 4.31
CA GLY A 153 -20.22 -30.90 5.05
C GLY A 153 -19.22 -31.65 4.15
N GLY A 154 -19.24 -31.40 2.85
CA GLY A 154 -18.22 -31.82 1.89
C GLY A 154 -17.26 -30.68 1.55
N VAL A 155 -16.21 -31.01 0.80
CA VAL A 155 -15.17 -30.05 0.37
C VAL A 155 -15.04 -30.09 -1.14
N ILE A 156 -15.13 -28.93 -1.78
CA ILE A 156 -14.80 -28.74 -3.20
C ILE A 156 -13.33 -28.35 -3.29
N SER A 157 -12.56 -29.09 -4.08
CA SER A 157 -11.15 -28.77 -4.38
C SER A 157 -11.00 -28.33 -5.84
N GLN A 158 -10.13 -27.34 -6.08
CA GLN A 158 -9.73 -26.87 -7.40
C GLN A 158 -8.23 -26.59 -7.44
N THR A 159 -7.67 -26.60 -8.64
CA THR A 159 -6.33 -26.05 -8.92
C THR A 159 -6.51 -24.66 -9.49
N ALA A 160 -5.64 -23.74 -9.12
CA ALA A 160 -5.61 -22.35 -9.57
C ALA A 160 -4.24 -22.01 -10.16
N TRP A 161 -4.23 -21.18 -11.20
CA TRP A 161 -3.01 -20.69 -11.84
C TRP A 161 -3.00 -19.16 -11.87
N GLY A 162 -1.80 -18.59 -11.72
CA GLY A 162 -1.55 -17.18 -12.00
C GLY A 162 -1.86 -16.85 -13.45
N GLU A 163 -2.64 -15.80 -13.67
CA GLU A 163 -3.06 -15.32 -14.98
C GLU A 163 -1.85 -15.04 -15.87
N GLY A 164 -1.88 -15.59 -17.08
CA GLY A 164 -0.80 -15.43 -18.05
C GLY A 164 -1.03 -16.26 -19.31
N ASP A 165 0.07 -16.52 -20.02
CA ASP A 165 0.08 -17.35 -21.23
C ASP A 165 0.06 -18.83 -20.88
N LEU A 166 -0.53 -19.65 -21.75
CA LEU A 166 -0.49 -21.10 -21.58
C LEU A 166 0.93 -21.64 -21.78
N PHE A 167 1.38 -22.54 -20.90
CA PHE A 167 2.65 -23.28 -21.07
C PHE A 167 2.74 -23.99 -22.41
N ARG A 168 1.62 -24.56 -22.83
CA ARG A 168 1.43 -25.15 -24.15
C ARG A 168 -0.02 -24.97 -24.56
N GLY A 169 -0.30 -25.10 -25.86
CA GLY A 169 -1.66 -25.16 -26.37
C GLY A 169 -2.42 -26.41 -25.89
N LYS A 170 -3.27 -26.97 -26.77
CA LYS A 170 -4.23 -28.06 -26.46
C LYS A 170 -3.75 -29.07 -25.40
N GLY A 171 -4.59 -29.29 -24.38
CA GLY A 171 -4.44 -30.38 -23.42
C GLY A 171 -3.71 -30.03 -22.12
N SER A 172 -3.42 -28.74 -21.86
CA SER A 172 -3.12 -28.22 -20.51
C SER A 172 -3.65 -26.79 -20.43
N TRP A 173 -4.11 -26.38 -19.26
CA TRP A 173 -4.51 -24.99 -18.99
C TRP A 173 -3.54 -24.30 -18.02
N ALA A 174 -2.43 -24.94 -17.70
CA ALA A 174 -1.38 -24.37 -16.89
C ALA A 174 -0.83 -23.09 -17.54
N MET A 175 -0.70 -22.04 -16.73
CA MET A 175 -0.30 -20.71 -17.17
C MET A 175 1.06 -20.32 -16.61
N LYS A 176 1.74 -19.45 -17.35
CA LYS A 176 2.99 -18.79 -16.99
C LYS A 176 2.90 -17.32 -17.34
N PHE A 177 3.71 -16.52 -16.69
CA PHE A 177 3.77 -15.09 -16.94
C PHE A 177 5.23 -14.64 -16.90
N ASN A 178 5.48 -13.47 -17.47
CA ASN A 178 6.79 -12.85 -17.39
C ASN A 178 6.79 -11.86 -16.24
N ILE A 179 7.71 -12.05 -15.30
CA ILE A 179 8.02 -11.11 -14.23
C ILE A 179 9.29 -10.36 -14.62
N THR A 180 9.26 -9.04 -14.55
CA THR A 180 10.40 -8.17 -14.79
C THR A 180 10.86 -7.63 -13.45
N MET A 181 12.10 -7.92 -13.09
CA MET A 181 12.76 -7.29 -11.95
C MET A 181 12.94 -5.81 -12.28
N ASP A 182 12.63 -4.96 -11.33
CA ASP A 182 12.80 -3.52 -11.50
C ASP A 182 14.28 -3.17 -11.66
N ASP A 183 14.55 -1.94 -12.07
CA ASP A 183 15.92 -1.47 -12.06
C ASP A 183 16.43 -1.55 -10.61
N CYS A 184 17.57 -2.20 -10.39
CA CYS A 184 18.27 -2.07 -9.12
C CYS A 184 19.35 -1.01 -9.27
N LEU A 185 18.98 0.13 -9.86
CA LEU A 185 19.72 1.32 -9.53
C LEU A 185 19.75 1.36 -8.00
N PRO A 186 20.95 1.42 -7.40
CA PRO A 186 21.00 1.78 -6.01
C PRO A 186 20.14 3.04 -5.90
N PRO A 187 19.26 3.12 -4.88
CA PRO A 187 18.57 4.36 -4.57
C PRO A 187 19.63 5.46 -4.72
N PRO A 188 19.47 6.46 -5.63
CA PRO A 188 20.58 7.25 -6.14
C PRO A 188 21.54 7.59 -5.02
N ASP A 189 22.82 7.19 -5.16
CA ASP A 189 23.86 7.23 -4.11
C ASP A 189 24.01 8.62 -3.43
N ASN A 190 23.33 9.64 -3.95
CA ASN A 190 23.13 10.94 -3.36
C ASN A 190 21.64 11.26 -3.20
N PHE A 191 20.99 10.73 -2.15
CA PHE A 191 19.84 11.42 -1.59
C PHE A 191 20.32 12.54 -0.68
N CYS A 192 19.72 13.70 -0.89
CA CYS A 192 19.82 14.82 0.00
C CYS A 192 18.57 14.81 0.88
N TYR A 193 18.72 15.28 2.11
CA TYR A 193 17.59 15.41 3.02
C TYR A 193 17.14 16.86 3.07
N GLN A 194 15.90 17.11 2.63
CA GLN A 194 15.24 18.37 2.96
C GLN A 194 14.67 18.25 4.37
N LYS A 195 15.37 18.84 5.34
CA LYS A 195 14.95 18.88 6.73
C LYS A 195 13.88 19.94 6.93
N GLU A 196 12.86 19.59 7.69
CA GLU A 196 11.80 20.50 8.09
C GLU A 196 11.49 20.34 9.59
N THR A 197 10.96 21.42 10.17
CA THR A 197 10.29 21.35 11.46
C THR A 197 8.81 21.09 11.21
N ALA A 198 8.19 20.23 12.01
CA ALA A 198 6.77 19.95 11.95
C ALA A 198 6.09 20.03 13.32
N PHE A 199 4.79 20.35 13.31
CA PHE A 199 3.95 20.33 14.50
C PHE A 199 2.71 19.48 14.28
N GLY A 200 2.35 18.66 15.27
CA GLY A 200 1.11 17.90 15.31
C GLY A 200 -0.05 18.69 15.90
N GLY A 201 -1.18 18.66 15.21
CA GLY A 201 -2.44 19.29 15.62
C GLY A 201 -3.04 20.22 14.54
N GLU A 202 -4.35 20.42 14.60
CA GLU A 202 -5.09 21.25 13.64
C GLU A 202 -5.15 22.74 14.03
N SER A 203 -4.85 23.06 15.29
CA SER A 203 -5.06 24.41 15.81
C SER A 203 -3.79 25.23 15.80
N ALA A 204 -3.83 26.39 15.12
CA ALA A 204 -2.70 27.32 15.09
C ALA A 204 -2.52 28.00 16.45
N GLY A 205 -1.28 28.01 16.96
CA GLY A 205 -0.95 28.67 18.20
C GLY A 205 -0.73 30.18 18.05
N SER A 206 -0.84 30.91 19.16
CA SER A 206 -0.69 32.38 19.18
C SER A 206 0.75 32.86 18.96
N GLY A 207 0.89 34.11 18.50
CA GLY A 207 2.16 34.83 18.39
C GLY A 207 2.65 35.00 16.93
N ASN A 208 3.87 35.52 16.77
CA ASN A 208 4.45 35.83 15.45
C ASN A 208 5.13 34.62 14.78
N ALA A 209 5.41 33.57 15.54
CA ALA A 209 6.01 32.34 15.01
C ALA A 209 4.89 31.34 14.74
N TRP A 210 5.00 30.58 13.66
CA TRP A 210 4.06 29.51 13.36
C TRP A 210 4.35 28.28 14.23
N TRP A 211 3.27 27.64 14.68
CA TRP A 211 3.24 26.35 15.38
C TRP A 211 1.78 25.90 15.48
N PHE A 212 1.59 24.59 15.60
CA PHE A 212 0.29 23.98 15.85
C PHE A 212 0.29 23.31 17.23
N TYR A 213 -0.91 23.14 17.77
CA TYR A 213 -1.14 22.34 18.96
C TYR A 213 -2.26 21.34 18.73
N PHE A 214 -2.13 20.20 19.39
CA PHE A 214 -3.12 19.15 19.44
C PHE A 214 -4.14 19.47 20.55
N ASP A 215 -5.42 19.48 20.20
CA ASP A 215 -6.54 19.60 21.13
C ASP A 215 -7.34 18.29 21.10
N PRO A 216 -7.25 17.43 22.14
CA PRO A 216 -7.97 16.16 22.18
C PRO A 216 -9.49 16.28 21.97
N ASN A 217 -10.09 17.45 22.23
CA ASN A 217 -11.54 17.67 22.09
C ASN A 217 -11.98 17.85 20.63
N LEU A 218 -11.06 18.13 19.71
CA LEU A 218 -11.35 18.23 18.27
C LEU A 218 -11.41 16.86 17.58
N GLY A 219 -11.14 15.79 18.30
CA GLY A 219 -11.10 14.43 17.77
C GLY A 219 -9.69 13.99 17.36
N THR A 220 -9.62 12.74 16.91
CA THR A 220 -8.41 12.03 16.52
C THR A 220 -8.73 11.19 15.27
N PRO A 221 -7.82 11.08 14.27
CA PRO A 221 -6.49 11.69 14.23
C PRO A 221 -6.51 13.20 13.89
N GLN A 222 -5.41 13.89 14.16
CA GLN A 222 -5.13 15.26 13.71
C GLN A 222 -3.89 15.28 12.81
N SER A 223 -3.79 16.26 11.93
CA SER A 223 -2.68 16.38 10.98
C SER A 223 -1.36 16.79 11.63
N ILE A 224 -0.27 16.48 10.95
CA ILE A 224 1.07 16.99 11.23
C ILE A 224 1.50 17.84 10.03
N PHE A 225 1.82 19.11 10.28
CA PHE A 225 2.26 20.03 9.25
C PHE A 225 3.71 20.45 9.44
N ALA A 226 4.52 20.24 8.41
CA ALA A 226 5.86 20.81 8.26
C ALA A 226 5.80 22.13 7.48
N GLY A 227 6.73 23.04 7.78
CA GLY A 227 6.84 24.30 7.02
C GLY A 227 5.53 25.10 6.89
N GLN A 228 4.65 25.05 7.91
CA GLN A 228 3.29 25.63 7.97
C GLN A 228 2.20 24.92 7.17
N THR A 229 2.47 24.40 5.97
CA THR A 229 1.42 23.93 5.06
C THR A 229 1.66 22.54 4.47
N ILE A 230 2.81 21.94 4.72
CA ILE A 230 3.19 20.66 4.12
C ILE A 230 2.65 19.56 5.03
N TYR A 231 1.64 18.83 4.56
CA TYR A 231 1.14 17.66 5.27
C TYR A 231 2.22 16.56 5.28
N VAL A 232 2.62 16.10 6.46
CA VAL A 232 3.67 15.08 6.63
C VAL A 232 3.22 13.85 7.40
N GLY A 233 1.98 13.84 7.89
CA GLY A 233 1.48 12.73 8.68
C GLY A 233 0.27 13.09 9.51
N SER A 234 -0.07 12.19 10.41
CA SER A 234 -1.13 12.38 11.38
C SER A 234 -0.70 11.88 12.76
N ILE A 235 -1.41 12.35 13.77
CA ILE A 235 -1.25 11.92 15.14
C ILE A 235 -2.59 11.47 15.71
N ALA A 236 -2.59 10.25 16.25
CA ALA A 236 -3.72 9.66 16.93
C ALA A 236 -3.52 9.67 18.45
N TYR A 237 -4.61 9.79 19.21
CA TYR A 237 -4.61 9.76 20.66
C TYR A 237 -5.69 8.80 21.18
N ASN A 238 -5.28 7.81 21.99
CA ASN A 238 -6.20 6.79 22.53
C ASN A 238 -6.67 7.05 23.98
N GLY A 239 -6.26 8.17 24.58
CA GLY A 239 -6.54 8.48 25.99
C GLY A 239 -5.37 8.25 26.96
N SER A 240 -4.35 7.49 26.55
CA SER A 240 -3.13 7.26 27.34
C SER A 240 -1.85 7.53 26.56
N GLU A 241 -1.89 7.40 25.24
CA GLU A 241 -0.71 7.40 24.39
C GLU A 241 -1.00 8.07 23.06
N PHE A 242 0.03 8.72 22.51
CA PHE A 242 0.03 9.25 21.16
C PHE A 242 0.71 8.27 20.20
N THR A 243 0.17 8.16 18.99
CA THR A 243 0.79 7.42 17.88
C THR A 243 0.89 8.34 16.67
N ILE A 244 2.10 8.51 16.14
CA ILE A 244 2.39 9.27 14.94
C ILE A 244 2.45 8.32 13.75
N SER A 245 1.82 8.71 12.65
CA SER A 245 1.97 8.06 11.34
C SER A 245 2.44 9.10 10.33
N LEU A 246 3.68 8.97 9.85
CA LEU A 246 4.21 9.81 8.78
C LEU A 246 3.73 9.27 7.42
N VAL A 247 3.50 10.16 6.46
CA VAL A 247 3.19 9.75 5.08
C VAL A 247 4.44 9.36 4.31
N ASP A 248 4.27 8.57 3.25
CA ASP A 248 5.37 8.05 2.44
C ASP A 248 6.35 9.13 1.98
N GLY A 249 7.64 8.80 2.07
CA GLY A 249 8.76 9.70 1.76
C GLY A 249 9.17 10.66 2.87
N TRP A 250 8.42 10.73 3.98
CA TRP A 250 8.81 11.48 5.19
C TRP A 250 9.28 10.54 6.30
N GLU A 251 10.36 10.93 6.97
CA GLU A 251 10.89 10.23 8.13
C GLU A 251 11.37 11.22 9.20
N LEU A 252 11.66 10.72 10.40
CA LEU A 252 12.34 11.50 11.42
C LEU A 252 13.80 11.72 11.02
N THR A 253 14.34 12.88 11.35
CA THR A 253 15.80 13.08 11.30
C THR A 253 16.51 12.17 12.31
N SER A 254 17.81 11.93 12.11
CA SER A 254 18.67 11.15 13.01
C SER A 254 18.98 11.85 14.36
N SER A 255 18.28 12.92 14.70
CA SER A 255 18.43 13.61 15.98
C SER A 255 17.92 12.72 17.11
N PRO A 256 18.63 12.60 18.25
CA PRO A 256 18.18 11.78 19.39
C PRO A 256 16.92 12.33 20.07
N GLU A 257 16.55 13.58 19.78
CA GLU A 257 15.29 14.19 20.20
C GLU A 257 14.47 14.58 18.96
N SER A 258 14.31 13.71 17.97
CA SER A 258 13.54 14.06 16.76
C SER A 258 12.03 14.20 17.02
N VAL A 259 11.52 13.66 18.12
CA VAL A 259 10.15 13.86 18.62
C VAL A 259 10.20 14.47 20.02
N LYS A 260 9.49 15.58 20.20
CA LYS A 260 9.38 16.29 21.48
C LYS A 260 7.92 16.63 21.73
N ALA A 261 7.42 16.39 22.94
CA ALA A 261 6.07 16.79 23.33
C ALA A 261 6.06 17.55 24.65
N GLN A 262 5.11 18.48 24.78
CA GLN A 262 4.80 19.17 26.02
C GLN A 262 3.29 19.35 26.15
N GLY A 263 2.74 18.99 27.31
CA GLY A 263 1.34 19.23 27.62
C GLY A 263 1.10 20.54 28.38
N TYR A 264 -0.09 21.10 28.20
CA TYR A 264 -0.55 22.38 28.76
C TYR A 264 -2.02 22.30 29.17
N ASN A 265 -2.37 22.85 30.33
CA ASN A 265 -3.77 23.11 30.71
C ASN A 265 -4.25 24.51 30.29
N THR A 266 -3.31 25.39 29.95
CA THR A 266 -3.58 26.73 29.43
C THR A 266 -2.57 27.00 28.33
N LEU A 267 -3.06 27.36 27.15
CA LEU A 267 -2.21 27.54 25.98
C LEU A 267 -1.21 28.69 26.19
N PRO A 268 0.04 28.49 25.78
CA PRO A 268 1.03 29.56 25.79
C PRO A 268 0.69 30.63 24.75
N THR A 269 1.02 31.89 25.05
CA THR A 269 0.75 33.04 24.18
C THR A 269 1.77 33.23 23.06
N ARG A 270 2.81 32.40 23.03
CA ARG A 270 3.88 32.36 22.03
C ARG A 270 4.38 30.94 21.85
N ARG A 271 4.99 30.65 20.70
CA ARG A 271 5.59 29.35 20.40
C ARG A 271 6.50 28.87 21.53
N PRO A 272 6.20 27.71 22.14
CA PRO A 272 7.07 27.10 23.13
C PRO A 272 8.44 26.70 22.56
N VAL A 273 9.48 26.76 23.40
CA VAL A 273 10.82 26.35 23.01
C VAL A 273 10.94 24.84 23.16
N ALA A 274 10.98 24.12 22.03
CA ALA A 274 10.94 22.66 22.02
C ALA A 274 12.06 21.98 22.84
N GLY A 275 13.24 22.62 22.96
CA GLY A 275 14.34 22.13 23.79
C GLY A 275 14.03 22.06 25.30
N LEU A 276 12.99 22.76 25.77
CA LEU A 276 12.55 22.78 27.17
C LEU A 276 11.37 21.83 27.45
N PHE A 277 10.96 21.02 26.47
CA PHE A 277 9.85 20.09 26.64
C PHE A 277 10.22 18.96 27.60
N THR A 278 9.30 18.58 28.48
CA THR A 278 9.53 17.60 29.54
C THR A 278 8.58 16.41 29.50
N LEU A 279 7.48 16.47 28.74
CA LEU A 279 6.54 15.36 28.65
C LEU A 279 7.16 14.19 27.88
N TYR A 280 7.76 14.45 26.72
CA TYR A 280 8.48 13.44 25.95
C TYR A 280 9.60 14.05 25.13
N LYS A 281 10.71 13.33 25.04
CA LYS A 281 11.85 13.60 24.17
C LYS A 281 12.46 12.26 23.76
N GLY A 282 12.50 11.99 22.47
CA GLY A 282 13.06 10.75 21.95
C GLY A 282 12.90 10.65 20.45
N THR A 283 12.93 9.43 19.94
CA THR A 283 12.83 9.09 18.53
C THR A 283 11.64 8.19 18.22
N ASP A 284 10.87 7.78 19.23
CA ASP A 284 9.75 6.87 19.03
C ASP A 284 8.54 7.63 18.48
N LEU A 285 7.85 7.01 17.53
CA LEU A 285 6.58 7.51 16.99
C LEU A 285 5.39 7.25 17.92
N THR A 286 5.64 6.59 19.05
CA THR A 286 4.65 6.29 20.07
C THR A 286 5.17 6.74 21.42
N PHE A 287 4.39 7.56 22.14
CA PHE A 287 4.82 8.11 23.42
C PHE A 287 3.65 8.44 24.37
N PRO A 288 3.87 8.37 25.70
CA PRO A 288 2.81 8.57 26.67
C PRO A 288 2.25 9.99 26.64
N ALA A 289 0.94 10.09 26.81
CA ALA A 289 0.27 11.33 27.13
C ALA A 289 0.13 11.47 28.66
N SER A 290 -0.10 12.69 29.12
CA SER A 290 -0.35 13.00 30.53
C SER A 290 -1.48 13.99 30.56
N GLY A 291 -2.54 13.78 31.35
CA GLY A 291 -3.88 14.41 31.28
C GLY A 291 -3.95 15.95 31.20
N PHE A 292 -3.39 16.53 30.14
CA PHE A 292 -3.36 17.93 29.82
C PHE A 292 -4.45 18.25 28.79
N SER A 293 -4.93 19.49 28.80
CA SER A 293 -5.96 19.94 27.86
C SER A 293 -5.44 20.13 26.43
N TYR A 294 -4.16 20.46 26.27
CA TYR A 294 -3.53 20.73 24.98
C TYR A 294 -2.11 20.17 24.95
N TYR A 295 -1.62 19.84 23.76
CA TYR A 295 -0.26 19.34 23.58
C TYR A 295 0.42 20.06 22.43
N VAL A 296 1.68 20.40 22.62
CA VAL A 296 2.56 20.86 21.54
C VAL A 296 3.50 19.72 21.23
N ILE A 297 3.37 19.19 20.02
CA ILE A 297 4.08 17.99 19.57
C ILE A 297 4.91 18.43 18.38
N HIS A 298 6.22 18.42 18.57
CA HIS A 298 7.21 18.95 17.65
C HIS A 298 8.04 17.82 17.09
N LEU A 299 8.18 17.77 15.77
CA LEU A 299 8.98 16.78 15.07
C LEU A 299 10.08 17.47 14.25
N ASP A 300 11.27 16.88 14.27
CA ASP A 300 12.35 17.17 13.33
C ASP A 300 12.27 16.10 12.22
N VAL A 301 11.64 16.43 11.10
CA VAL A 301 11.40 15.51 9.97
C VAL A 301 12.32 15.81 8.79
N GLN A 302 12.49 14.84 7.91
CA GLN A 302 13.17 15.01 6.64
C GLN A 302 12.44 14.29 5.52
N LYS A 303 12.55 14.87 4.33
CA LYS A 303 12.13 14.23 3.08
C LYS A 303 13.36 13.84 2.28
N SER A 304 13.40 12.59 1.84
CA SER A 304 14.38 12.11 0.87
C SER A 304 14.13 12.82 -0.48
N ILE A 305 15.14 13.52 -0.99
CA ILE A 305 15.09 14.16 -2.31
C ILE A 305 16.35 13.81 -3.10
N PRO A 306 16.28 13.71 -4.45
CA PRO A 306 17.48 13.59 -5.27
C PRO A 306 18.41 14.79 -5.02
N CYS A 307 19.71 14.55 -4.83
CA CYS A 307 20.66 15.65 -4.82
C CYS A 307 20.74 16.32 -6.20
N LEU A 308 20.86 17.65 -6.19
CA LEU A 308 21.08 18.49 -7.37
C LEU A 308 22.57 18.65 -7.70
#